data_AF-A0A2P4QMV4-F1
#
_entry.id   AF-A0A2P4QMV4-F1
#
_cell.length_a   1.000
_cell.length_b   1.000
_cell.length_c   1.000
_cell.angle_alpha   90.00
_cell.angle_beta   90.00
_cell.angle_gamma   90.00
#
_symmetry.space_group_name_H-M   'P 1'
#
loop_
_entity.id
_entity.type
_entity.pdbx_description
1 polymer ?
#
loop_
_entity_poly.entity_id
_entity_poly.type
_entity_poly.pdbx_seq_one_letter_code
_entity_poly.pdbx_strand_id
1 'polypeptide(L)'
;NRYWCDVSVRILWRNIWNYSISNFSTLIACLPNESKEILYNNGIIISTPTLKTPTFNYASFCKVLSVNRARYKIERLLVNQQIISPQSLKNCTLIVAQEIFQMFMKEIPSLRSLTFYSYPNMTFNPVYLIGAKDCLKNLTELCCDSDNSTELFHQLSQTCYNIQTLTIGFERIISSGIADLISVQRNLKWFIIRLCYDLTVDGLSIFSSL
;
A
#
# COMPACT_ATOMS: atom_id res chain seq x y z
N ASN A 1 -3.16 7.39 -33.21
CA ASN A 1 -1.99 7.58 -32.33
C ASN A 1 -2.15 6.77 -31.02
N ARG A 2 -2.00 5.43 -31.08
CA ARG A 2 -2.24 4.51 -29.92
C ARG A 2 -0.99 4.28 -29.07
N TYR A 3 0.19 4.31 -29.70
CA TYR A 3 1.47 4.11 -29.02
C TYR A 3 1.77 5.21 -28.00
N TRP A 4 1.63 6.48 -28.40
CA TRP A 4 1.85 7.60 -27.48
C TRP A 4 0.86 7.60 -26.32
N CYS A 5 -0.37 7.09 -26.53
CA CYS A 5 -1.34 6.88 -25.45
C CYS A 5 -0.87 5.83 -24.43
N ASP A 6 -0.42 4.65 -24.89
CA ASP A 6 0.10 3.58 -24.01
C ASP A 6 1.29 4.06 -23.16
N VAL A 7 2.27 4.73 -23.79
CA VAL A 7 3.44 5.29 -23.09
C VAL A 7 3.02 6.32 -22.05
N SER A 8 2.13 7.25 -22.41
CA SER A 8 1.69 8.32 -21.51
C SER A 8 0.92 7.77 -20.31
N VAL A 9 0.04 6.79 -20.53
CA VAL A 9 -0.73 6.13 -19.46
C VAL A 9 0.21 5.41 -18.49
N ARG A 10 1.21 4.67 -18.98
CA ARG A 10 2.21 4.01 -18.11
C ARG A 10 2.96 4.99 -17.22
N ILE A 11 3.32 6.17 -17.75
CA ILE A 11 4.02 7.21 -16.98
C ILE A 11 3.10 7.81 -15.92
N LEU A 12 1.87 8.16 -16.29
CA LEU A 12 0.89 8.76 -15.37
C LEU A 12 0.53 7.83 -14.21
N TRP A 13 0.34 6.54 -14.51
CA TRP A 13 -0.07 5.51 -13.56
C TRP A 13 1.12 4.82 -12.87
N ARG A 14 2.32 5.39 -12.96
CA ARG A 14 3.52 4.81 -12.34
C ARG A 14 3.57 5.01 -10.84
N ASN A 15 3.05 6.13 -10.35
CA ASN A 15 3.24 6.58 -8.97
C ASN A 15 1.93 7.03 -8.34
N ILE A 16 1.52 6.37 -7.26
CA ILE A 16 0.25 6.66 -6.58
C ILE A 16 0.19 8.07 -5.99
N TRP A 17 1.33 8.72 -5.76
CA TRP A 17 1.38 10.11 -5.31
C TRP A 17 0.71 11.06 -6.31
N ASN A 18 0.70 10.70 -7.59
CA ASN A 18 0.07 11.46 -8.67
C ASN A 18 -1.44 11.17 -8.79
N TYR A 19 -1.97 10.18 -8.05
CA TYR A 19 -3.35 9.76 -8.22
C TYR A 19 -4.29 10.76 -7.57
N SER A 20 -5.25 11.21 -8.36
CA SER A 20 -6.40 11.99 -7.92
C SER A 20 -7.53 11.06 -7.45
N ILE A 21 -8.61 11.65 -6.93
CA ILE A 21 -9.80 10.90 -6.51
C ILE A 21 -10.41 10.11 -7.68
N SER A 22 -10.42 10.68 -8.89
CA SER A 22 -10.97 10.00 -10.08
C SER A 22 -10.13 8.81 -10.54
N ASN A 23 -8.83 8.81 -10.27
CA ASN A 23 -7.98 7.64 -10.50
C ASN A 23 -8.43 6.46 -9.64
N PHE A 24 -8.83 6.69 -8.39
CA PHE A 24 -9.37 5.63 -7.53
C PHE A 24 -10.74 5.13 -8.01
N SER A 25 -11.62 6.02 -8.49
CA SER A 25 -12.87 5.58 -9.15
C SER A 25 -12.61 4.69 -10.36
N THR A 26 -11.54 4.98 -11.11
CA THR A 26 -11.11 4.14 -12.24
C THR A 26 -10.54 2.80 -11.77
N LEU A 27 -9.73 2.76 -10.71
CA LEU A 27 -9.24 1.51 -10.13
C LEU A 27 -10.39 0.62 -9.63
N ILE A 28 -11.41 1.22 -9.02
CA ILE A 28 -12.60 0.49 -8.56
C ILE A 28 -13.37 -0.10 -9.75
N ALA A 29 -13.45 0.61 -10.87
CA ALA A 29 -14.00 0.06 -12.11
C ALA A 29 -13.19 -1.13 -12.64
N CYS A 30 -11.88 -1.17 -12.36
CA CYS A 30 -10.96 -2.25 -12.75
C CYS A 30 -10.99 -3.46 -11.82
N LEU A 31 -11.69 -3.39 -10.67
CA LEU A 31 -11.74 -4.51 -9.74
C LEU A 31 -12.32 -5.78 -10.40
N PRO A 32 -11.84 -6.97 -10.02
CA PRO A 32 -12.45 -8.24 -10.37
C PRO A 32 -13.94 -8.29 -9.98
N ASN A 33 -14.70 -9.18 -10.62
CA ASN A 33 -16.13 -9.30 -10.33
C ASN A 33 -16.38 -9.74 -8.89
N GLU A 34 -15.54 -10.63 -8.37
CA GLU A 34 -15.59 -11.12 -6.98
C GLU A 34 -15.42 -9.95 -5.99
N SER A 35 -14.44 -9.08 -6.23
CA SER A 35 -14.23 -7.87 -5.44
C SER A 35 -15.42 -6.91 -5.54
N LYS A 36 -16.03 -6.75 -6.73
CA LYS A 36 -17.22 -5.91 -6.91
C LYS A 36 -18.44 -6.47 -6.17
N GLU A 37 -18.61 -7.78 -6.13
CA GLU A 37 -19.66 -8.44 -5.34
C GLU A 37 -19.44 -8.22 -3.83
N ILE A 38 -18.19 -8.28 -3.35
CA ILE A 38 -17.85 -7.95 -1.95
C ILE A 38 -18.27 -6.50 -1.63
N LEU A 39 -17.95 -5.54 -2.50
CA LEU A 39 -18.36 -4.15 -2.30
C LEU A 39 -19.89 -4.02 -2.25
N TYR A 40 -20.59 -4.64 -3.20
CA TYR A 40 -22.05 -4.61 -3.28
C TYR A 40 -22.72 -5.23 -2.04
N ASN A 41 -22.26 -6.38 -1.58
CA ASN A 41 -22.79 -7.08 -0.40
C ASN A 41 -22.57 -6.30 0.90
N ASN A 42 -21.57 -5.42 0.93
CA ASN A 42 -21.33 -4.49 2.04
C ASN A 42 -22.08 -3.15 1.88
N GLY A 43 -22.98 -3.03 0.90
CA GLY A 43 -23.74 -1.80 0.63
C GLY A 43 -22.90 -0.67 0.04
N ILE A 44 -21.71 -0.96 -0.49
CA ILE A 44 -20.77 0.02 -1.02
C ILE A 44 -21.01 0.16 -2.53
N ILE A 45 -21.81 1.17 -2.91
CA ILE A 45 -22.10 1.47 -4.31
C ILE A 45 -21.30 2.71 -4.72
N ILE A 46 -20.27 2.50 -5.54
CA ILE A 46 -19.39 3.58 -5.99
C ILE A 46 -19.70 3.91 -7.44
N SER A 47 -20.04 5.18 -7.69
CA SER A 47 -20.21 5.69 -9.05
C SER A 47 -18.85 5.66 -9.76
N THR A 48 -18.75 4.83 -10.80
CA THR A 48 -17.54 4.71 -11.61
C THR A 48 -17.68 5.51 -12.91
N PRO A 49 -16.59 6.09 -13.44
CA PRO A 49 -16.65 6.95 -14.61
C PRO A 49 -17.03 6.22 -15.91
N THR A 50 -16.94 4.89 -15.94
CA THR A 50 -17.30 4.08 -17.12
C THR A 50 -17.95 2.76 -16.72
N LEU A 51 -19.11 2.44 -17.33
CA LEU A 51 -19.71 1.10 -17.28
C LEU A 51 -18.98 0.08 -18.18
N LYS A 52 -18.06 0.54 -19.03
CA LYS A 52 -17.29 -0.29 -19.97
C LYS A 52 -16.06 -0.87 -19.29
N THR A 53 -15.56 -1.98 -19.85
CA THR A 53 -14.30 -2.59 -19.43
C THR A 53 -13.15 -1.57 -19.56
N PRO A 54 -12.25 -1.49 -18.56
CA PRO A 54 -11.11 -0.59 -18.62
C PRO A 54 -10.25 -0.89 -19.85
N THR A 55 -9.87 0.16 -20.58
CA THR A 55 -9.04 0.04 -21.80
C THR A 55 -7.63 -0.51 -21.51
N PHE A 56 -7.13 -0.27 -20.30
CA PHE A 56 -5.81 -0.69 -19.84
C PHE A 56 -5.91 -1.33 -18.46
N ASN A 57 -4.98 -2.22 -18.14
CA ASN A 57 -4.74 -2.67 -16.77
C ASN A 57 -3.93 -1.59 -16.03
N TYR A 58 -4.62 -0.54 -15.58
CA TYR A 58 -4.00 0.59 -14.88
C TYR A 58 -3.25 0.17 -13.60
N ALA A 59 -3.73 -0.87 -12.92
CA ALA A 59 -3.10 -1.37 -11.70
C ALA A 59 -1.67 -1.86 -11.97
N SER A 60 -1.47 -2.59 -13.07
CA SER A 60 -0.16 -3.15 -13.47
C SER A 60 0.94 -2.11 -13.72
N PHE A 61 0.57 -0.85 -13.97
CA PHE A 61 1.53 0.23 -14.23
C PHE A 61 2.12 0.82 -12.95
N CYS A 62 1.49 0.59 -11.80
CA CYS A 62 1.94 1.13 -10.52
C CYS A 62 3.29 0.52 -10.12
N LYS A 63 4.26 1.38 -9.81
CA LYS A 63 5.61 1.02 -9.33
C LYS A 63 5.93 1.60 -7.96
N VAL A 64 5.23 2.66 -7.56
CA VAL A 64 5.40 3.34 -6.27
C VAL A 64 4.05 3.37 -5.57
N LEU A 65 3.91 2.59 -4.51
CA LEU A 65 2.69 2.40 -3.76
C LEU A 65 2.83 2.96 -2.34
N SER A 66 1.94 3.86 -1.97
CA SER A 66 1.75 4.35 -0.61
C SER A 66 0.35 3.97 -0.16
N VAL A 67 0.29 3.09 0.83
CA VAL A 67 -0.95 2.58 1.42
C VAL A 67 -1.72 3.73 2.05
N ASN A 68 -1.00 4.59 2.78
CA ASN A 68 -1.62 5.68 3.51
C ASN A 68 -2.27 6.69 2.58
N ARG A 69 -1.55 7.04 1.50
CA ARG A 69 -2.04 7.95 0.48
C ARG A 69 -3.26 7.38 -0.23
N ALA A 70 -3.23 6.09 -0.59
CA ALA A 70 -4.33 5.43 -1.26
C ALA A 70 -5.59 5.42 -0.41
N ARG A 71 -5.46 4.98 0.84
CA ARG A 71 -6.57 4.93 1.80
C ARG A 71 -7.18 6.31 2.06
N TYR A 72 -6.36 7.35 2.20
CA TYR A 72 -6.85 8.74 2.29
C TYR A 72 -7.67 9.15 1.07
N LYS A 73 -7.21 8.83 -0.15
CA LYS A 73 -7.93 9.17 -1.38
C LYS A 73 -9.23 8.38 -1.53
N ILE A 74 -9.25 7.12 -1.10
CA ILE A 74 -10.45 6.27 -1.07
C ILE A 74 -11.47 6.84 -0.08
N GLU A 75 -11.05 7.20 1.12
CA GLU A 75 -11.94 7.83 2.11
C GLU A 75 -12.57 9.11 1.54
N ARG A 76 -11.75 9.97 0.92
CA ARG A 76 -12.23 11.19 0.24
C ARG A 76 -13.20 10.88 -0.91
N LEU A 77 -12.98 9.81 -1.66
CA LEU A 77 -13.91 9.37 -2.71
C LEU A 77 -15.27 9.01 -2.12
N LEU A 78 -15.29 8.22 -1.05
CA LEU A 78 -16.51 7.76 -0.40
C LEU A 78 -17.29 8.93 0.23
N VAL A 79 -16.59 9.89 0.84
CA VAL A 79 -17.19 11.14 1.36
C VAL A 79 -17.84 11.95 0.23
N ASN A 80 -17.14 12.13 -0.89
CA ASN A 80 -17.66 12.91 -2.02
C ASN A 80 -18.93 12.30 -2.64
N GLN A 81 -19.10 10.98 -2.53
CA GLN A 81 -20.28 10.27 -3.03
C GLN A 81 -21.41 10.16 -1.99
N GLN A 82 -21.29 10.82 -0.84
CA GLN A 82 -22.28 10.88 0.25
C GLN A 82 -22.74 9.51 0.76
N ILE A 83 -21.88 8.49 0.68
CA ILE A 83 -22.34 7.11 0.80
C ILE A 83 -22.74 6.79 2.26
N ILE A 84 -22.20 7.46 3.30
CA ILE A 84 -22.26 6.87 4.65
C ILE A 84 -22.03 7.82 5.84
N SER A 85 -22.59 7.45 6.99
CA SER A 85 -22.30 8.05 8.30
C SER A 85 -20.81 7.89 8.69
N PRO A 86 -20.27 8.69 9.63
CA PRO A 86 -18.84 8.65 9.98
C PRO A 86 -18.34 7.28 10.48
N GLN A 87 -19.14 6.56 11.26
CA GLN A 87 -18.75 5.26 11.80
C GLN A 87 -18.66 4.19 10.70
N SER A 88 -19.58 4.25 9.74
CA SER A 88 -19.61 3.35 8.59
C SER A 88 -18.57 3.71 7.51
N LEU A 89 -18.14 4.97 7.44
CA LEU A 89 -17.11 5.43 6.50
C LEU A 89 -15.77 4.72 6.71
N LYS A 90 -15.34 4.57 7.97
CA LYS A 90 -14.07 3.88 8.29
C LYS A 90 -14.08 2.44 7.82
N ASN A 91 -15.18 1.72 8.08
CA ASN A 91 -15.34 0.33 7.68
C ASN A 91 -15.35 0.18 6.15
N CYS A 92 -16.13 1.00 5.45
CA CYS A 92 -16.19 0.94 3.99
C CYS A 92 -14.85 1.32 3.35
N THR A 93 -14.14 2.29 3.93
CA THR A 93 -12.79 2.63 3.49
C THR A 93 -11.83 1.44 3.65
N LEU A 94 -11.93 0.66 4.74
CA LEU A 94 -11.13 -0.55 4.93
C LEU A 94 -11.41 -1.59 3.85
N ILE A 95 -12.69 -1.87 3.60
CA ILE A 95 -13.12 -2.86 2.60
C ILE A 95 -12.65 -2.45 1.20
N VAL A 96 -12.91 -1.21 0.77
CA VAL A 96 -12.49 -0.74 -0.56
C VAL A 96 -10.96 -0.72 -0.71
N ALA A 97 -10.25 -0.29 0.33
CA ALA A 97 -8.79 -0.31 0.31
C ALA A 97 -8.24 -1.73 0.20
N GLN A 98 -8.83 -2.68 0.93
CA GLN A 98 -8.47 -4.09 0.88
C GLN A 98 -8.59 -4.66 -0.54
N GLU A 99 -9.73 -4.48 -1.19
CA GLU A 99 -9.95 -4.99 -2.55
C GLU A 99 -8.97 -4.36 -3.57
N ILE A 100 -8.70 -3.05 -3.43
CA ILE A 100 -7.72 -2.36 -4.29
C ILE A 100 -6.31 -2.86 -4.05
N PHE A 101 -5.88 -3.07 -2.81
CA PHE A 101 -4.54 -3.58 -2.51
C PHE A 101 -4.36 -5.03 -2.94
N GLN A 102 -5.37 -5.89 -2.76
CA GLN A 102 -5.32 -7.25 -3.28
C GLN A 102 -5.19 -7.27 -4.81
N MET A 103 -5.97 -6.44 -5.52
CA MET A 103 -5.80 -6.25 -6.96
C MET A 103 -4.40 -5.76 -7.30
N PHE A 104 -3.85 -4.77 -6.58
CA PHE A 104 -2.48 -4.31 -6.83
C PHE A 104 -1.44 -5.41 -6.63
N MET A 105 -1.53 -6.18 -5.56
CA MET A 105 -0.54 -7.24 -5.30
C MET A 105 -0.59 -8.36 -6.35
N LYS A 106 -1.76 -8.60 -6.95
CA LYS A 106 -1.95 -9.56 -8.04
C LYS A 106 -1.50 -9.01 -9.40
N GLU A 107 -1.84 -7.76 -9.70
CA GLU A 107 -1.70 -7.18 -11.04
C GLU A 107 -0.38 -6.43 -11.25
N ILE A 108 0.29 -5.97 -10.20
CA ILE A 108 1.60 -5.31 -10.30
C ILE A 108 2.66 -6.39 -10.55
N PRO A 109 3.33 -6.40 -11.71
CA PRO A 109 4.33 -7.44 -11.99
C PRO A 109 5.62 -7.25 -11.18
N SER A 110 5.90 -6.02 -10.74
CA SER A 110 7.11 -5.69 -9.98
C SER A 110 6.94 -4.30 -9.36
N LEU A 111 6.81 -4.26 -8.04
CA LEU A 111 6.75 -3.03 -7.25
C LEU A 111 8.16 -2.59 -6.89
N ARG A 112 8.44 -1.28 -6.99
CA ARG A 112 9.75 -0.71 -6.68
C ARG A 112 9.79 -0.10 -5.29
N SER A 113 8.72 0.61 -4.91
CA SER A 113 8.64 1.34 -3.65
C SER A 113 7.31 1.08 -2.97
N LEU A 114 7.36 0.75 -1.68
CA LEU A 114 6.22 0.49 -0.83
C LEU A 114 6.32 1.33 0.44
N THR A 115 5.26 2.06 0.75
CA THR A 115 5.13 2.83 1.98
C THR A 115 3.84 2.46 2.71
N PHE A 116 3.96 2.05 3.97
CA PHE A 116 2.83 1.83 4.86
C PHE A 116 3.19 2.24 6.29
N TYR A 117 2.50 3.25 6.79
CA TYR A 117 2.64 3.73 8.16
C TYR A 117 1.41 3.32 8.97
N SER A 118 1.64 2.98 10.23
CA SER A 118 0.60 2.78 11.23
C SER A 118 -0.04 4.13 11.55
N TYR A 119 -1.35 4.23 11.40
CA TYR A 119 -2.13 5.34 11.97
C TYR A 119 -3.25 4.75 12.84
N PRO A 120 -3.77 5.50 13.82
CA PRO A 120 -4.94 5.07 14.58
C PRO A 120 -6.10 4.72 13.63
N ASN A 121 -6.56 3.46 13.65
CA ASN A 121 -7.58 2.88 12.75
C ASN A 121 -7.10 2.60 11.30
N MET A 122 -5.80 2.40 11.12
CA MET A 122 -5.17 2.27 9.81
C MET A 122 -3.89 1.44 9.94
N THR A 123 -4.08 0.15 10.19
CA THR A 123 -3.03 -0.86 10.18
C THR A 123 -2.96 -1.52 8.81
N PHE A 124 -1.74 -1.70 8.29
CA PHE A 124 -1.54 -2.49 7.09
C PHE A 124 -1.72 -3.97 7.44
N ASN A 125 -2.75 -4.59 6.87
CA ASN A 125 -3.10 -5.97 7.19
C ASN A 125 -2.19 -6.93 6.40
N PRO A 126 -1.52 -7.91 7.05
CA PRO A 126 -0.76 -8.96 6.38
C PRO A 126 -1.55 -9.69 5.27
N VAL A 127 -2.88 -9.75 5.37
CA VAL A 127 -3.77 -10.30 4.34
C VAL A 127 -3.54 -9.66 2.96
N TYR A 128 -3.11 -8.40 2.90
CA TYR A 128 -2.80 -7.74 1.63
C TYR A 128 -1.64 -8.41 0.89
N LEU A 129 -0.69 -9.03 1.60
CA LEU A 129 0.49 -9.65 1.01
C LEU A 129 0.27 -11.10 0.54
N ILE A 130 -0.92 -11.66 0.75
CA ILE A 130 -1.25 -13.01 0.28
C ILE A 130 -1.20 -13.00 -1.26
N GLY A 131 -0.32 -13.84 -1.83
CA GLY A 131 -0.10 -13.91 -3.27
C GLY A 131 0.80 -12.79 -3.83
N ALA A 132 1.30 -11.88 -3.01
CA ALA A 132 2.15 -10.75 -3.43
C ALA A 132 3.62 -11.13 -3.69
N LYS A 133 3.98 -12.42 -3.60
CA LYS A 133 5.39 -12.86 -3.62
C LYS A 133 6.14 -12.37 -4.86
N ASP A 134 5.50 -12.42 -6.02
CA ASP A 134 6.14 -12.03 -7.28
C ASP A 134 6.28 -10.50 -7.42
N CYS A 135 5.28 -9.74 -6.97
CA CYS A 135 5.32 -8.29 -7.10
C CYS A 135 6.36 -7.63 -6.18
N LEU A 136 6.66 -8.24 -5.02
CA LEU A 136 7.58 -7.69 -4.02
C LEU A 136 9.06 -8.06 -4.22
N LYS A 137 9.40 -9.07 -5.04
CA LYS A 137 10.79 -9.52 -5.26
C LYS A 137 11.78 -8.42 -5.65
N ASN A 138 11.28 -7.40 -6.35
CA ASN A 138 12.06 -6.29 -6.89
C ASN A 138 11.90 -5.00 -6.07
N LEU A 139 11.37 -5.10 -4.85
CA LEU A 139 11.22 -3.96 -3.96
C LEU A 139 12.59 -3.40 -3.58
N THR A 140 12.86 -2.15 -3.94
CA THR A 140 14.13 -1.46 -3.64
C THR A 140 13.99 -0.44 -2.51
N GLU A 141 12.78 0.04 -2.26
CA GLU A 141 12.49 1.06 -1.28
C GLU A 141 11.32 0.61 -0.41
N LEU A 142 11.54 0.51 0.89
CA LEU A 142 10.51 0.19 1.87
C LEU A 142 10.48 1.27 2.94
N CYS A 143 9.29 1.73 3.26
CA CYS A 143 9.08 2.71 4.30
C CYS A 143 7.90 2.29 5.19
N CYS A 144 8.15 2.10 6.49
CA CYS A 144 7.13 1.63 7.42
C CYS A 144 7.40 2.04 8.86
N ASP A 145 6.45 1.80 9.78
CA ASP A 145 6.65 2.05 11.20
C ASP A 145 7.11 0.81 11.96
N SER A 146 7.80 1.02 13.08
CA SER A 146 8.39 -0.04 13.87
C SER A 146 7.36 -0.91 14.60
N ASP A 147 6.17 -0.38 14.82
CA ASP A 147 5.07 -1.03 15.55
C ASP A 147 4.18 -1.92 14.65
N ASN A 148 4.51 -2.04 13.36
CA ASN A 148 3.82 -2.96 12.46
C ASN A 148 3.97 -4.42 12.91
N SER A 149 3.00 -5.27 12.56
CA SER A 149 2.96 -6.64 13.08
C SER A 149 4.20 -7.46 12.69
N THR A 150 4.68 -8.31 13.61
CA THR A 150 5.79 -9.24 13.36
C THR A 150 5.51 -10.17 12.18
N GLU A 151 4.27 -10.61 12.01
CA GLU A 151 3.85 -11.44 10.87
C GLU A 151 4.11 -10.75 9.53
N LEU A 152 3.79 -9.45 9.42
CA LEU A 152 4.04 -8.66 8.23
C LEU A 152 5.54 -8.62 7.89
N PHE A 153 6.38 -8.33 8.88
CA PHE A 153 7.83 -8.28 8.67
C PHE A 153 8.41 -9.64 8.29
N HIS A 154 7.91 -10.72 8.89
CA HIS A 154 8.30 -12.08 8.52
C HIS A 154 7.90 -12.42 7.07
N GLN A 155 6.71 -12.02 6.61
CA GLN A 155 6.33 -12.21 5.20
C GLN A 155 7.22 -11.39 4.24
N LEU A 156 7.59 -10.18 4.63
CA LEU A 156 8.51 -9.34 3.85
C LEU A 156 9.91 -9.95 3.80
N SER A 157 10.43 -10.51 4.91
CA SER A 157 11.76 -11.15 4.93
C SER A 157 11.84 -12.41 4.06
N GLN A 158 10.71 -13.05 3.79
CA GLN A 158 10.62 -14.20 2.88
C GLN A 158 10.58 -13.83 1.39
N THR A 159 10.49 -12.55 1.04
CA THR A 159 10.24 -12.14 -0.36
C THR A 159 11.14 -10.98 -0.82
N CYS A 160 11.37 -10.01 0.05
CA CYS A 160 12.11 -8.79 -0.23
C CYS A 160 13.59 -8.98 0.16
N TYR A 161 14.44 -9.35 -0.79
CA TYR A 161 15.88 -9.54 -0.56
C TYR A 161 16.78 -8.42 -1.10
N ASN A 162 16.19 -7.45 -1.80
CA ASN A 162 16.90 -6.44 -2.59
C ASN A 162 16.56 -5.00 -2.17
N ILE A 163 16.08 -4.80 -0.94
CA ILE A 163 15.82 -3.45 -0.43
C ILE A 163 17.15 -2.70 -0.36
N GLN A 164 17.18 -1.52 -0.99
CA GLN A 164 18.32 -0.60 -0.99
C GLN A 164 18.13 0.52 0.01
N THR A 165 16.89 0.98 0.20
CA THR A 165 16.53 2.00 1.18
C THR A 165 15.44 1.46 2.08
N LEU A 166 15.74 1.31 3.36
CA LEU A 166 14.78 0.97 4.40
C LEU A 166 14.61 2.16 5.31
N THR A 167 13.39 2.70 5.39
CA THR A 167 13.03 3.77 6.30
C THR A 167 12.06 3.24 7.35
N ILE A 168 12.43 3.35 8.63
CA ILE A 168 11.60 2.96 9.76
C ILE A 168 11.16 4.21 10.52
N GLY A 169 9.86 4.45 10.60
CA GLY A 169 9.26 5.35 11.58
C GLY A 169 9.32 4.69 12.95
N PHE A 170 10.03 5.30 13.87
CA PHE A 170 10.28 4.77 15.20
C PHE A 170 9.12 5.15 16.10
N GLU A 171 8.38 4.13 16.51
CA GLU A 171 7.25 4.19 17.42
C GLU A 171 7.62 3.58 18.78
N ARG A 172 6.74 3.70 19.78
CA ARG A 172 6.98 3.17 21.15
C ARG A 172 7.24 1.66 21.18
N ILE A 173 6.72 0.93 20.21
CA ILE A 173 6.86 -0.51 20.09
C ILE A 173 7.74 -0.80 18.87
N ILE A 174 8.70 -1.71 19.06
CA ILE A 174 9.58 -2.21 17.99
C ILE A 174 9.25 -3.67 17.78
N SER A 175 8.78 -4.02 16.59
CA SER A 175 8.60 -5.41 16.19
C SER A 175 9.95 -6.09 16.02
N SER A 176 10.10 -7.26 16.63
CA SER A 176 11.27 -8.12 16.47
C SER A 176 11.51 -8.53 15.01
N GLY A 177 10.47 -8.55 14.17
CA GLY A 177 10.57 -8.96 12.78
C GLY A 177 11.39 -7.99 11.90
N ILE A 178 11.64 -6.76 12.36
CA ILE A 178 12.49 -5.82 11.64
C ILE A 178 13.92 -6.35 11.52
N ALA A 179 14.44 -6.98 12.58
CA ALA A 179 15.77 -7.59 12.57
C ALA A 179 15.85 -8.70 11.50
N ASP A 180 14.80 -9.55 11.44
CA ASP A 180 14.70 -10.60 10.41
C ASP A 180 14.71 -9.99 9.00
N LEU A 181 13.93 -8.93 8.78
CA LEU A 181 13.88 -8.23 7.50
C LEU A 181 15.23 -7.63 7.12
N ILE A 182 15.95 -7.02 8.05
CA ILE A 182 17.28 -6.43 7.80
C ILE A 182 18.28 -7.54 7.46
N SER A 183 18.27 -8.64 8.21
CA SER A 183 19.26 -9.72 8.10
C SER A 183 19.28 -10.40 6.72
N VAL A 184 18.15 -10.41 6.01
CA VAL A 184 18.03 -11.04 4.69
C VAL A 184 18.38 -10.12 3.52
N GLN A 185 18.64 -8.82 3.76
CA GLN A 185 18.93 -7.87 2.69
C GLN A 185 20.33 -8.05 2.10
N ARG A 186 20.42 -8.09 0.77
CA ARG A 186 21.69 -8.26 0.06
C ARG A 186 22.35 -6.96 -0.39
N ASN A 187 21.56 -5.87 -0.44
CA ASN A 187 21.95 -4.63 -1.11
C ASN A 187 21.49 -3.37 -0.34
N LEU A 188 21.35 -3.45 0.98
CA LEU A 188 20.92 -2.32 1.80
C LEU A 188 22.01 -1.23 1.80
N LYS A 189 21.67 -0.04 1.28
CA LYS A 189 22.58 1.11 1.17
C LYS A 189 22.26 2.18 2.21
N TRP A 190 20.97 2.35 2.50
CA TRP A 190 20.46 3.38 3.40
C TRP A 190 19.49 2.76 4.38
N PHE A 191 19.80 2.91 5.66
CA PHE A 191 18.89 2.62 6.76
C PHE A 191 18.57 3.94 7.46
N ILE A 192 17.31 4.36 7.41
CA ILE A 192 16.86 5.67 7.89
C ILE A 192 15.87 5.44 9.01
N ILE A 193 16.14 6.00 10.19
CA ILE A 193 15.20 6.02 11.30
C ILE A 193 14.59 7.42 11.37
N ARG A 194 13.26 7.49 11.41
CA ARG A 194 12.51 8.74 11.65
C ARG A 194 11.86 8.65 13.02
N LEU A 195 12.19 9.56 13.92
CA LEU A 195 11.53 9.62 15.21
C LEU A 195 10.12 10.22 15.03
N CYS A 196 9.09 9.43 15.34
CA CYS A 196 7.75 9.95 15.52
C CYS A 196 7.62 10.59 16.92
N TYR A 197 6.77 11.61 17.05
CA TYR A 197 6.73 12.50 18.22
C TYR A 197 6.60 11.76 19.57
N ASP A 198 7.17 12.36 20.62
CA ASP A 198 7.22 11.92 22.03
C ASP A 198 8.24 10.83 22.44
N LEU A 199 9.24 10.52 21.60
CA LEU A 199 10.33 9.61 21.98
C LEU A 199 11.63 10.39 22.26
N THR A 200 12.07 10.40 23.52
CA THR A 200 13.39 10.89 23.92
C THR A 200 14.48 9.91 23.49
N VAL A 201 15.69 10.43 23.28
CA VAL A 201 16.88 9.70 22.78
C VAL A 201 17.21 8.44 23.58
N ASP A 202 16.77 8.34 24.84
CA ASP A 202 16.99 7.18 25.72
C ASP A 202 16.35 5.88 25.23
N GLY A 203 15.31 5.95 24.38
CA GLY A 203 14.67 4.78 23.76
C GLY A 203 15.53 4.08 22.68
N LEU A 204 16.65 4.69 22.27
CA LEU A 204 17.54 4.17 21.22
C LEU A 204 18.58 3.16 21.71
N SER A 205 18.61 2.86 23.01
CA SER A 205 19.55 1.86 23.59
C SER A 205 19.43 0.47 22.95
N ILE A 206 18.30 0.15 22.32
CA ILE A 206 18.01 -1.14 21.66
C ILE A 206 18.81 -1.31 20.35
N PHE A 207 19.24 -0.23 19.69
CA PHE A 207 20.09 -0.32 18.50
C PHE A 207 21.59 -0.44 18.80
N SER A 208 21.99 -0.38 20.07
CA SER A 208 23.39 -0.59 20.45
C SER A 208 23.87 -2.05 20.29
N SER A 209 22.95 -2.98 20.01
CA SER A 209 23.23 -4.41 19.86
C SER A 209 22.87 -5.00 18.48
N LEU A 210 22.57 -4.16 17.49
CA LEU A 210 22.37 -4.55 16.08
C LEU A 210 23.64 -4.26 15.27
#